data_AF-A0A1Y4INL9-F1
#
_entry.id   AF-A0A1Y4INL9-F1
#
_cell.length_a   1.000
_cell.length_b   1.000
_cell.length_c   1.000
_cell.angle_alpha   90.00
_cell.angle_beta   90.00
_cell.angle_gamma   90.00
#
_symmetry.space_group_name_H-M   'P 1'
#
loop_
_entity.id
_entity.type
_entity.pdbx_description
1 polymer ?
#
loop_
_entity_poly.entity_id
_entity_poly.type
_entity_poly.pdbx_seq_one_letter_code
_entity_poly.pdbx_strand_id
1 'polypeptide(L)'
;MDLNETYDFLMQIRRKEIIIRRKETQRDELRACLLPGAIRYDRDRVQSTPTDKMADVIARVDELDREIEQLRREKASLVIEISDAIETLEDDYERTVLTEFYIARAPMTEVADAINYSVRRAYHFRKMGVTHLGEVLG
;
A
#
# COMPACT_ATOMS: atom_id res chain seq x y z
N MET A 1 16.66 16.16 6.20
CA MET A 1 16.81 14.83 5.56
C MET A 1 17.47 14.99 4.21
N ASP A 2 18.21 13.99 3.73
CA ASP A 2 18.67 14.01 2.33
C ASP A 2 17.50 13.77 1.35
N LEU A 3 17.69 14.08 0.07
CA LEU A 3 16.63 13.98 -0.93
C LEU A 3 16.11 12.54 -1.10
N ASN A 4 16.98 11.54 -0.99
CA ASN A 4 16.59 10.14 -1.12
C ASN A 4 15.79 9.67 0.09
N GLU A 5 16.17 10.10 1.29
CA GLU A 5 15.45 9.84 2.53
C GLU A 5 14.03 10.41 2.47
N THR A 6 13.84 11.62 1.93
CA THR A 6 12.49 12.20 1.77
C THR A 6 11.65 11.42 0.77
N TYR A 7 12.23 10.99 -0.36
CA TYR A 7 11.52 10.10 -1.28
C TYR A 7 11.15 8.77 -0.62
N ASP A 8 12.05 8.19 0.16
CA ASP A 8 11.81 6.95 0.88
C ASP A 8 10.70 7.10 1.91
N PHE A 9 10.67 8.21 2.63
CA PHE A 9 9.62 8.59 3.58
C PHE A 9 8.25 8.61 2.90
N LEU A 10 8.09 9.38 1.82
CA LEU A 10 6.83 9.47 1.07
C LEU A 10 6.41 8.13 0.44
N MET A 11 7.37 7.29 0.07
CA MET A 11 7.12 5.99 -0.57
C MET A 11 6.74 4.88 0.41
N GLN A 12 6.83 5.11 1.73
CA GLN A 12 6.46 4.12 2.74
C GLN A 12 5.01 3.63 2.60
N ILE A 13 4.07 4.53 2.29
CA ILE A 13 2.66 4.17 2.03
C ILE A 13 2.60 3.15 0.90
N ARG A 14 3.37 3.36 -0.17
CA ARG A 14 3.35 2.48 -1.36
C ARG A 14 3.94 1.11 -1.06
N ARG A 15 5.04 1.10 -0.30
CA ARG A 15 5.66 -0.15 0.15
C ARG A 15 4.67 -0.97 0.98
N LYS A 16 3.97 -0.34 1.93
CA LYS A 16 2.93 -1.03 2.73
C LYS A 16 1.78 -1.54 1.87
N GLU A 17 1.28 -0.77 0.91
CA GLU A 17 0.21 -1.21 0.00
C GLU A 17 0.59 -2.44 -0.82
N ILE A 18 1.82 -2.48 -1.33
CA ILE A 18 2.32 -3.65 -2.08
C ILE A 18 2.39 -4.88 -1.17
N ILE A 19 2.84 -4.72 0.08
CA ILE A 19 2.91 -5.83 1.06
C ILE A 19 1.50 -6.32 1.39
N ILE A 20 0.56 -5.41 1.69
CA ILE A 20 -0.84 -5.73 1.95
C ILE A 20 -1.42 -6.53 0.79
N ARG A 21 -1.28 -6.03 -0.45
CA ARG A 21 -1.82 -6.68 -1.65
C ARG A 21 -1.26 -8.09 -1.83
N ARG A 22 0.04 -8.29 -1.62
CA ARG A 22 0.67 -9.63 -1.71
C ARG A 22 0.09 -10.59 -0.67
N LYS A 23 -0.09 -10.14 0.57
CA LYS A 23 -0.69 -10.95 1.63
C LYS A 23 -2.17 -11.23 1.38
N GLU A 24 -2.92 -10.26 0.87
CA GLU A 24 -4.30 -10.44 0.44
C GLU A 24 -4.40 -11.52 -0.63
N THR A 25 -3.57 -11.45 -1.68
CA THR A 25 -3.51 -12.51 -2.70
C THR A 25 -3.21 -13.87 -2.10
N GLN A 26 -2.20 -13.98 -1.21
CA GLN A 26 -1.89 -15.26 -0.56
C GLN A 26 -3.06 -15.79 0.28
N ARG A 27 -3.74 -14.91 1.02
CA ARG A 27 -4.89 -15.23 1.87
C ARG A 27 -6.09 -15.70 1.03
N ASP A 28 -6.34 -15.05 -0.10
CA ASP A 28 -7.45 -15.39 -1.00
C ASP A 28 -7.22 -16.74 -1.69
N GLU A 29 -5.99 -17.04 -2.13
CA GLU A 29 -5.62 -18.36 -2.67
C GLU A 29 -5.83 -19.48 -1.64
N LEU A 30 -5.38 -19.28 -0.40
CA LEU A 30 -5.58 -20.25 0.67
C LEU A 30 -7.06 -20.44 1.02
N ARG A 31 -7.86 -19.37 1.02
CA ARG A 31 -9.31 -19.45 1.21
C ARG A 31 -10.01 -20.18 0.07
N ALA A 32 -9.56 -20.01 -1.18
CA ALA A 32 -10.10 -20.72 -2.33
C ALA A 32 -9.90 -22.25 -2.20
N CYS A 33 -8.80 -22.71 -1.60
CA CYS A 33 -8.56 -24.12 -1.32
C CYS A 33 -9.56 -24.74 -0.32
N LEU A 34 -10.24 -23.91 0.49
CA LEU A 34 -11.24 -24.37 1.47
C LEU A 34 -12.64 -24.55 0.83
N LEU A 35 -12.85 -24.12 -0.42
CA LEU A 35 -14.15 -24.21 -1.08
C LEU A 35 -14.45 -25.64 -1.58
N PRO A 36 -15.71 -26.11 -1.48
CA PRO A 36 -16.10 -27.50 -1.82
C PRO A 36 -15.77 -27.94 -3.27
N GLY A 37 -15.61 -26.99 -4.20
CA GLY A 37 -15.32 -27.26 -5.62
C GLY A 37 -13.87 -27.64 -5.94
N ALA A 38 -12.94 -27.51 -4.99
CA ALA A 38 -11.54 -27.93 -5.16
C ALA A 38 -11.31 -29.44 -4.94
N ILE A 39 -12.34 -30.17 -4.49
CA ILE A 39 -12.28 -31.61 -4.24
C ILE A 39 -12.60 -32.38 -5.53
N ARG A 40 -11.57 -32.84 -6.25
CA ARG A 40 -11.74 -33.85 -7.31
C ARG A 40 -12.06 -35.20 -6.64
N TYR A 41 -13.28 -35.69 -6.81
CA TYR A 41 -13.74 -36.99 -6.32
C TYR A 41 -13.22 -38.20 -7.13
N ASP A 42 -12.25 -38.00 -8.03
CA ASP A 42 -11.84 -39.03 -9.01
C ASP A 42 -10.64 -39.88 -8.55
N ARG A 43 -10.48 -40.09 -7.24
CA ARG A 43 -9.48 -41.05 -6.73
C ARG A 43 -10.03 -41.88 -5.59
N ASP A 44 -9.85 -43.18 -5.75
CA ASP A 44 -10.13 -44.23 -4.79
C ASP A 44 -9.76 -43.84 -3.36
N ARG A 45 -10.66 -44.21 -2.43
CA ARG A 45 -10.48 -44.08 -0.99
C ARG A 45 -9.16 -44.71 -0.56
N VAL A 46 -8.17 -43.87 -0.25
CA VAL A 46 -7.04 -44.27 0.57
C VAL A 46 -7.20 -43.63 1.94
N GLN A 47 -7.37 -44.49 2.94
CA GLN A 47 -7.49 -44.12 4.34
C GLN A 47 -6.18 -43.44 4.77
N SER A 48 -6.20 -42.11 4.86
CA SER A 48 -5.23 -41.31 5.59
C SER A 48 -6.01 -40.24 6.35
N THR A 49 -5.68 -40.05 7.63
CA THR A 49 -6.34 -39.10 8.54
C THR A 49 -6.39 -37.70 7.88
N PRO A 50 -7.56 -37.21 7.42
CA PRO A 50 -7.62 -36.04 6.55
C PRO A 50 -7.73 -34.69 7.30
N THR A 51 -7.47 -34.68 8.60
CA THR A 51 -7.95 -33.58 9.48
C THR A 51 -6.94 -32.44 9.67
N ASP A 52 -5.62 -32.72 9.67
CA ASP A 52 -4.62 -31.70 10.06
C ASP A 52 -4.39 -30.61 9.01
N LYS A 53 -4.33 -30.96 7.73
CA LYS A 53 -3.96 -30.00 6.66
C LYS A 53 -4.98 -28.87 6.48
N MET A 54 -6.25 -29.15 6.73
CA MET A 54 -7.30 -28.12 6.63
C MET A 54 -7.24 -27.15 7.82
N ALA A 55 -6.96 -27.68 9.02
CA ALA A 55 -6.76 -26.86 10.21
C ALA A 55 -5.54 -25.94 10.05
N ASP A 56 -4.44 -26.44 9.47
CA ASP A 56 -3.24 -25.65 9.17
C ASP A 56 -3.53 -24.48 8.20
N VAL A 57 -4.30 -24.75 7.14
CA VAL A 57 -4.69 -23.71 6.16
C VAL A 57 -5.57 -22.66 6.83
N ILE A 58 -6.54 -23.06 7.65
CA ILE A 58 -7.40 -22.14 8.39
C ILE A 58 -6.58 -21.28 9.36
N ALA A 59 -5.66 -21.89 10.12
CA ALA A 59 -4.78 -21.16 11.03
C ALA A 59 -3.91 -20.13 10.28
N ARG A 60 -3.38 -20.50 9.11
CA ARG A 60 -2.57 -19.58 8.30
C ARG A 60 -3.39 -18.43 7.71
N VAL A 61 -4.65 -18.68 7.32
CA VAL A 61 -5.56 -17.62 6.87
C VAL A 61 -5.83 -16.62 8.00
N ASP A 62 -6.09 -17.09 9.22
CA ASP A 62 -6.31 -16.23 10.38
C ASP A 62 -5.07 -15.39 10.74
N GLU A 63 -3.88 -15.98 10.67
CA GLU A 63 -2.62 -15.25 10.83
C GLU A 63 -2.46 -14.15 9.78
N LEU A 64 -2.67 -14.47 8.50
CA LEU A 64 -2.61 -13.49 7.41
C LEU A 64 -3.64 -12.37 7.58
N ASP A 65 -4.85 -12.70 8.05
CA ASP A 65 -5.90 -11.71 8.32
C ASP A 65 -5.45 -10.71 9.39
N ARG A 66 -4.86 -11.18 10.50
CA ARG A 66 -4.32 -10.33 11.57
C ARG A 66 -3.16 -9.47 11.08
N GLU A 67 -2.24 -10.04 10.31
CA GLU A 67 -1.10 -9.30 9.73
C GLU A 67 -1.57 -8.20 8.76
N ILE A 68 -2.54 -8.50 7.89
CA ILE A 68 -3.12 -7.53 6.96
C ILE A 68 -3.78 -6.38 7.73
N GLU A 69 -4.53 -6.70 8.78
CA GLU A 69 -5.21 -5.69 9.60
C GLU A 69 -4.21 -4.78 10.33
N GLN A 70 -3.13 -5.36 10.87
CA GLN A 70 -2.05 -4.59 11.46
C GLN A 70 -1.37 -3.67 10.42
N LEU A 71 -1.05 -4.20 9.24
CA LEU A 71 -0.45 -3.40 8.16
C LEU A 71 -1.37 -2.27 7.67
N ARG A 72 -2.69 -2.49 7.66
CA ARG A 72 -3.68 -1.44 7.32
C ARG A 72 -3.68 -0.32 8.34
N ARG A 73 -3.61 -0.64 9.64
CA ARG A 73 -3.49 0.39 10.70
C ARG A 73 -2.21 1.18 10.55
N GLU A 74 -1.09 0.50 10.36
CA GLU A 74 0.20 1.19 10.14
C GLU A 74 0.20 2.03 8.87
N LYS A 75 -0.49 1.59 7.81
CA LYS A 75 -0.69 2.42 6.61
C LYS A 75 -1.49 3.68 6.93
N ALA A 76 -2.58 3.55 7.70
CA ALA A 76 -3.39 4.69 8.10
C ALA A 76 -2.57 5.70 8.92
N SER A 77 -1.74 5.23 9.86
CA SER A 77 -0.81 6.08 10.60
C SER A 77 0.17 6.81 9.67
N LEU A 78 0.76 6.12 8.69
CA LEU A 78 1.65 6.76 7.71
C LEU A 78 0.93 7.80 6.85
N VAL A 79 -0.32 7.55 6.47
CA VAL A 79 -1.11 8.54 5.71
C VAL A 79 -1.27 9.81 6.53
N ILE A 80 -1.62 9.70 7.81
CA ILE A 80 -1.74 10.86 8.71
C ILE A 80 -0.40 11.58 8.84
N GLU A 81 0.67 10.85 9.18
CA GLU A 81 2.01 11.41 9.36
C GLU A 81 2.52 12.16 8.12
N ILE A 82 2.37 11.57 6.95
CA ILE A 82 2.80 12.19 5.69
C ILE A 82 1.89 13.35 5.30
N SER A 83 0.57 13.24 5.49
CA SER A 83 -0.36 14.36 5.28
C SER A 83 0.02 15.56 6.14
N ASP A 84 0.23 15.35 7.44
CA ASP A 84 0.58 16.41 8.39
C ASP A 84 1.92 17.05 8.02
N ALA A 85 2.91 16.25 7.60
CA ALA A 85 4.18 16.75 7.11
C ALA A 85 4.02 17.60 5.84
N ILE A 86 3.20 17.15 4.87
CA ILE A 86 2.94 17.91 3.64
C ILE A 86 2.25 19.23 3.95
N GLU A 87 1.31 19.28 4.89
CA GLU A 87 0.59 20.51 5.25
C GLU A 87 1.50 21.61 5.82
N THR A 88 2.71 21.26 6.27
CA THR A 88 3.70 22.24 6.75
C THR A 88 4.36 23.05 5.63
N LEU A 89 4.24 22.62 4.38
CA LEU A 89 4.80 23.34 3.23
C LEU A 89 4.04 24.64 2.95
N GLU A 90 4.78 25.68 2.53
CA GLU A 90 4.19 27.00 2.24
C GLU A 90 3.47 27.06 0.89
N ASP A 91 3.93 26.31 -0.13
CA ASP A 91 3.38 26.35 -1.48
C ASP A 91 2.20 25.38 -1.66
N ASP A 92 1.00 25.92 -1.89
CA ASP A 92 -0.24 25.18 -2.14
C ASP A 92 -0.15 24.18 -3.31
N TYR A 93 0.59 24.53 -4.37
CA TYR A 93 0.78 23.64 -5.51
C TYR A 93 1.67 22.45 -5.14
N GLU A 94 2.72 22.69 -4.34
CA GLU A 94 3.56 21.61 -3.83
C GLU A 94 2.75 20.66 -2.95
N ARG A 95 1.96 21.21 -2.01
CA ARG A 95 1.05 20.44 -1.16
C ARG A 95 0.10 19.58 -1.97
N THR A 96 -0.61 20.20 -2.91
CA THR A 96 -1.58 19.52 -3.77
C THR A 96 -0.91 18.40 -4.58
N VAL A 97 0.23 18.68 -5.21
CA VAL A 97 0.95 17.69 -6.04
C VAL A 97 1.44 16.52 -5.21
N LEU A 98 2.00 16.76 -4.01
CA LEU A 98 2.48 15.68 -3.15
C LEU A 98 1.34 14.83 -2.61
N THR A 99 0.24 15.45 -2.17
CA THR A 99 -0.94 14.73 -1.67
C THR A 99 -1.56 13.86 -2.76
N GLU A 100 -1.85 14.43 -3.92
CA GLU A 100 -2.48 13.68 -5.02
C GLU A 100 -1.59 12.52 -5.52
N PHE A 101 -0.28 12.77 -5.65
CA PHE A 101 0.63 11.77 -6.20
C PHE A 101 1.00 10.66 -5.19
N TYR A 102 1.37 11.02 -3.95
CA TYR A 102 1.88 10.06 -2.97
C TYR A 102 0.81 9.43 -2.10
N ILE A 103 -0.29 10.14 -1.82
CA ILE A 103 -1.39 9.65 -0.98
C ILE A 103 -2.54 9.14 -1.86
N ALA A 104 -3.09 9.98 -2.74
CA ALA A 104 -4.28 9.61 -3.53
C ALA A 104 -3.98 8.63 -4.69
N ARG A 105 -2.71 8.45 -5.05
CA ARG A 105 -2.26 7.61 -6.17
C ARG A 105 -2.73 8.08 -7.54
N ALA A 106 -3.04 9.36 -7.68
CA ALA A 106 -3.41 9.93 -8.96
C ALA A 106 -2.22 9.84 -9.95
N PRO A 107 -2.44 9.44 -11.21
CA PRO A 107 -1.43 9.55 -12.24
C PRO A 107 -1.08 11.03 -12.44
N MET A 108 0.17 11.32 -12.83
CA MET A 108 0.64 12.70 -12.95
C MET A 108 -0.16 13.54 -13.95
N THR A 109 -0.86 12.92 -14.89
CA THR A 109 -1.81 13.61 -15.78
C THR A 109 -2.96 14.23 -14.99
N GLU A 110 -3.60 13.47 -14.11
CA GLU A 110 -4.70 13.95 -13.27
C GLU A 110 -4.20 14.98 -12.24
N VAL A 111 -3.00 14.78 -11.67
CA VAL A 111 -2.37 15.76 -10.78
C VAL A 111 -2.16 17.10 -11.50
N ALA A 112 -1.68 17.04 -12.74
CA ALA A 112 -1.43 18.24 -13.55
C ALA A 112 -2.73 18.98 -13.90
N ASP A 113 -3.79 18.23 -14.21
CA ASP A 113 -5.12 18.77 -14.44
C ASP A 113 -5.68 19.44 -13.17
N ALA A 114 -5.49 18.82 -12.00
CA ALA A 114 -5.94 19.37 -10.72
C ALA A 114 -5.32 20.75 -10.39
N ILE A 115 -4.06 20.95 -10.78
CA ILE A 115 -3.38 22.25 -10.59
C ILE A 115 -3.47 23.18 -11.81
N ASN A 116 -4.17 22.78 -12.89
CA ASN A 116 -4.27 23.51 -14.16
C ASN A 116 -2.90 23.83 -14.81
N TYR A 117 -1.97 22.88 -14.78
CA TYR A 117 -0.65 23.02 -15.40
C TYR A 117 -0.32 21.87 -16.34
N SER A 118 0.72 22.06 -17.15
CA SER A 118 1.30 20.95 -17.91
C SER A 118 1.89 19.88 -16.98
N VAL A 119 1.86 18.63 -17.43
CA VAL A 119 2.50 17.48 -16.74
C VAL A 119 3.96 17.76 -16.38
N ARG A 120 4.71 18.41 -17.28
CA ARG A 120 6.11 18.79 -17.02
C ARG A 120 6.24 19.72 -15.81
N ARG A 121 5.32 20.68 -15.67
CA ARG A 121 5.32 21.63 -14.57
C ARG A 121 4.86 20.98 -13.26
N ALA A 122 3.90 20.05 -13.31
CA ALA A 122 3.53 19.23 -12.15
C ALA A 122 4.72 18.42 -11.60
N TYR A 123 5.53 17.79 -12.47
CA TYR A 123 6.77 17.13 -12.05
C TYR A 123 7.79 18.09 -11.41
N HIS A 124 7.84 19.34 -11.87
CA HIS A 124 8.70 20.36 -11.28
C HIS A 124 8.24 20.72 -9.86
N PHE A 125 6.94 21.00 -9.65
CA PHE A 125 6.38 21.23 -8.32
C PHE A 125 6.60 20.04 -7.39
N ARG A 126 6.45 18.80 -7.90
CA ARG A 126 6.78 17.60 -7.11
C ARG A 126 8.22 17.61 -6.63
N LYS A 127 9.18 17.92 -7.52
CA LYS A 127 10.60 17.94 -7.15
C LYS A 127 10.90 19.02 -6.11
N MET A 128 10.33 20.21 -6.28
CA MET A 128 10.48 21.32 -5.33
C MET A 128 9.89 20.95 -3.96
N GLY A 129 8.65 20.47 -3.94
CA GLY A 129 7.99 20.03 -2.72
C GLY A 129 8.75 18.95 -1.96
N VAL A 130 9.32 17.95 -2.64
CA VAL A 130 10.16 16.93 -1.97
C VAL A 130 11.45 17.55 -1.40
N THR A 131 12.01 18.55 -2.06
CA THR A 131 13.22 19.24 -1.58
C THR A 131 12.90 20.04 -0.32
N HIS A 132 11.87 20.90 -0.38
CA HIS A 132 11.44 21.70 0.76
C HIS A 132 10.98 20.84 1.94
N LEU A 133 10.27 19.74 1.67
CA LEU A 133 9.85 18.81 2.73
C LEU A 133 11.07 18.19 3.44
N GLY A 134 12.14 17.87 2.69
CA GLY A 134 13.39 17.39 3.28
C GLY A 134 14.11 18.41 4.16
N GLU A 135 13.94 19.69 3.86
CA GLU A 135 14.46 20.81 4.67
C GLU A 135 13.64 21.02 5.95
N VAL A 136 12.31 20.87 5.87
CA VAL A 136 11.43 21.01 7.05
C VAL A 136 11.55 19.84 8.02
N LEU A 137 11.77 18.62 7.52
CA LEU A 137 11.92 17.42 8.33
C LEU A 137 13.36 17.18 8.83
N GLY A 138 14.34 17.95 8.36
CA GLY A 138 15.76 17.83 8.69
C GLY A 138 16.18 18.71 9.86
#